data_AF-A0A376L4Z7-F1
#
_entry.id   AF-A0A376L4Z7-F1
#
_cell.length_a   1.000
_cell.length_b   1.000
_cell.length_c   1.000
_cell.angle_alpha   90.00
_cell.angle_beta   90.00
_cell.angle_gamma   90.00
#
_symmetry.space_group_name_H-M   'P 1'
#
loop_
_entity.id
_entity.type
_entity.pdbx_description
1 polymer ?
#
loop_
_entity_poly.entity_id
_entity_poly.type
_entity_poly.pdbx_seq_one_letter_code
_entity_poly.pdbx_strand_id
1 'polypeptide(L)' 'MKKIYLVRRTAFILTIFALGALITGQVPMWVKLGYPTAVMWLLMIYDEALFELREQKRAYTVFRQCKLHEKMKMSKKV' A
#
# COMPACT_ATOMS: atom_id res chain seq x y z
N MET A 1 -10.39 0.32 2.55
CA MET A 1 -10.25 -1.10 2.15
C MET A 1 -10.11 -1.34 0.64
N LYS A 2 -10.87 -0.68 -0.26
CA LYS A 2 -10.81 -0.95 -1.72
C LYS A 2 -9.58 -0.38 -2.45
N LYS A 3 -8.98 0.72 -1.97
CA LYS A 3 -7.85 1.40 -2.64
C LYS A 3 -6.59 0.53 -2.80
N ILE A 4 -6.17 -0.19 -1.75
CA ILE A 4 -4.96 -1.03 -1.81
C ILE A 4 -5.09 -2.17 -2.84
N TYR A 5 -6.28 -2.77 -2.93
CA TYR A 5 -6.53 -3.88 -3.85
C TYR A 5 -6.46 -3.41 -5.31
N LEU A 6 -6.88 -2.17 -5.55
CA LEU A 6 -6.81 -1.51 -6.84
C LEU A 6 -5.35 -1.26 -7.22
N VAL A 7 -4.54 -0.71 -6.30
CA VAL A 7 -3.11 -0.46 -6.51
C VAL A 7 -2.35 -1.76 -6.81
N ARG A 8 -2.66 -2.84 -6.07
CA ARG A 8 -2.03 -4.15 -6.27
C ARG A 8 -2.33 -4.75 -7.66
N ARG A 9 -3.55 -4.52 -8.18
CA ARG A 9 -3.96 -4.96 -9.52
C ARG A 9 -3.27 -4.16 -10.63
N THR A 10 -3.16 -2.84 -10.49
CA THR A 10 -2.41 -2.00 -11.46
C THR A 10 -0.92 -2.30 -11.47
N ALA A 11 -0.30 -2.54 -10.30
CA ALA A 11 1.10 -2.94 -10.22
C ALA A 11 1.36 -4.26 -10.96
N PHE A 12 0.45 -5.24 -10.82
CA PHE A 12 0.55 -6.54 -11.50
C PHE A 12 0.38 -6.43 -13.02
N ILE A 13 -0.55 -5.59 -13.48
CA ILE A 13 -0.76 -5.34 -14.91
C ILE A 13 0.46 -4.62 -15.51
N LEU A 14 1.04 -3.65 -14.79
CA LEU A 14 2.26 -2.97 -15.21
C LEU A 14 3.43 -3.95 -15.31
N THR A 15 3.69 -4.78 -14.30
CA THR A 15 4.81 -5.75 -14.37
C THR A 15 4.66 -6.76 -15.49
N ILE A 16 3.45 -7.27 -15.76
CA ILE A 16 3.19 -8.15 -16.91
C ILE A 16 3.41 -7.38 -18.22
N PHE A 17 3.00 -6.12 -18.29
CA PHE A 17 3.24 -5.25 -19.45
C PHE A 17 4.74 -5.01 -19.67
N ALA A 18 5.53 -4.76 -18.62
CA ALA A 18 6.99 -4.68 -18.72
C ALA A 18 7.61 -6.00 -19.19
N LEU A 19 7.16 -7.14 -18.67
CA LEU A 19 7.64 -8.44 -19.12
C LEU A 19 7.33 -8.66 -20.61
N GLY A 20 6.11 -8.34 -21.04
CA GLY A 20 5.71 -8.42 -22.44
C GLY A 20 6.54 -7.50 -23.33
N ALA A 21 6.76 -6.25 -22.90
CA ALA A 21 7.59 -5.27 -23.60
C ALA A 21 9.05 -5.76 -23.72
N LEU A 22 9.60 -6.35 -22.67
CA LEU A 22 10.95 -6.92 -22.65
C LEU A 22 11.10 -8.08 -23.65
N ILE A 23 10.08 -8.94 -23.76
CA ILE A 23 10.07 -10.08 -24.70
C ILE A 23 9.98 -9.61 -26.15
N THR A 24 9.21 -8.54 -26.44
CA THR A 24 9.00 -8.06 -27.81
C THR A 24 10.19 -7.32 -28.42
N GLY A 25 11.17 -6.84 -27.64
CA GLY A 25 12.42 -6.22 -28.12
C GLY A 25 12.31 -4.87 -28.85
N GLN A 26 11.16 -4.56 -29.44
CA GLN A 26 10.83 -3.33 -30.16
C GLN A 26 9.99 -2.40 -29.27
N VAL A 27 10.59 -1.86 -28.21
CA VAL A 27 9.88 -0.92 -27.30
C VAL A 27 10.19 0.52 -27.70
N PRO A 28 9.17 1.34 -28.05
CA PRO A 28 9.35 2.75 -28.40
C PRO A 28 10.02 3.54 -27.27
N MET A 29 10.85 4.52 -27.61
CA MET A 29 11.61 5.31 -26.62
C MET A 29 10.69 6.03 -25.61
N TRP A 30 9.54 6.52 -26.07
CA TRP A 30 8.50 7.12 -25.24
C TRP A 30 7.95 6.15 -24.18
N VAL A 31 7.82 4.87 -24.52
CA VAL A 31 7.36 3.83 -23.59
C VAL A 31 8.47 3.49 -22.60
N LYS A 32 9.73 3.43 -23.03
CA LYS A 32 10.88 3.22 -22.15
C LYS A 32 11.04 4.31 -21.10
N LEU A 33 10.67 5.55 -21.41
CA LEU A 33 10.72 6.68 -20.49
C LEU A 33 9.44 6.81 -19.65
N GLY A 34 8.27 6.72 -20.27
CA GLY A 34 6.99 6.87 -19.57
C GLY A 34 6.69 5.72 -18.61
N TYR A 35 7.17 4.51 -18.90
CA TYR A 35 6.97 3.34 -18.05
C TYR A 35 7.58 3.49 -16.65
N PRO A 36 8.89 3.75 -16.48
CA PRO A 36 9.48 3.96 -15.16
C PRO A 36 8.86 5.16 -14.43
N THR A 37 8.48 6.23 -15.14
CA THR A 37 7.79 7.38 -14.51
C THR A 37 6.43 6.97 -13.94
N ALA A 38 5.62 6.23 -14.71
CA ALA A 38 4.32 5.74 -14.28
C ALA A 38 4.46 4.75 -13.11
N VAL A 39 5.47 3.87 -13.14
CA VAL A 39 5.77 2.95 -12.04
C VAL A 39 6.14 3.73 -10.78
N MET A 40 7.01 4.74 -10.87
CA MET A 40 7.41 5.58 -9.73
C MET A 40 6.19 6.28 -9.11
N TRP A 41 5.30 6.81 -9.94
CA TRP A 41 4.11 7.51 -9.48
C TRP A 41 3.12 6.57 -8.78
N LEU A 42 2.98 5.35 -9.32
CA LEU A 42 2.13 4.32 -8.73
C LEU A 42 2.70 3.78 -7.41
N LEU A 43 4.03 3.71 -7.29
CA LEU A 43 4.73 3.36 -6.05
C LEU A 43 4.51 4.42 -4.95
N MET A 44 4.55 5.70 -5.33
CA MET A 44 4.35 6.81 -4.41
C MET A 44 2.93 6.79 -3.80
N ILE A 45 1.91 6.58 -4.63
CA ILE A 45 0.52 6.39 -4.16
C ILE A 45 0.38 5.12 -3.31
N TYR A 46 1.13 4.06 -3.65
CA TYR A 46 1.13 2.83 -2.86
C TYR A 46 1.66 3.07 -1.45
N ASP A 47 2.81 3.73 -1.32
CA ASP A 47 3.42 4.01 -0.02
C ASP A 47 2.53 4.88 0.85
N GLU A 48 1.90 5.91 0.28
CA GLU A 48 0.97 6.79 0.99
C GLU A 48 -0.26 6.01 1.50
N ALA A 49 -0.84 5.16 0.66
CA ALA A 49 -1.95 4.29 1.07
C ALA A 49 -1.55 3.26 2.14
N LEU A 50 -0.32 2.77 2.09
CA LEU A 50 0.21 1.82 3.08
C LEU A 50 0.48 2.50 4.43
N PHE A 51 0.91 3.76 4.37
CA PHE A 51 1.14 4.59 5.53
C PHE A 51 -0.17 4.86 6.28
N GLU A 52 -1.22 5.32 5.59
CA GLU A 52 -2.55 5.53 6.19
C GLU A 52 -3.08 4.28 6.91
N LEU A 53 -2.90 3.10 6.31
CA LEU A 53 -3.34 1.84 6.92
C LEU A 53 -2.52 1.44 8.14
N ARG A 54 -1.22 1.71 8.15
CA ARG A 54 -0.38 1.46 9.34
C ARG A 54 -0.76 2.42 10.46
N GLU A 55 -1.03 3.69 10.15
CA GLU A 55 -1.46 4.66 11.16
C GLU A 55 -2.81 4.30 11.75
N GLN A 56 -3.79 3.93 10.93
CA GLN A 56 -5.08 3.44 11.41
C GLN A 56 -4.94 2.21 12.32
N LYS A 57 -4.10 1.24 11.94
CA LYS A 57 -3.84 0.06 12.79
C LYS A 57 -3.14 0.43 14.09
N ARG A 58 -2.16 1.33 14.06
CA ARG A 58 -1.47 1.79 15.29
C ARG A 58 -2.45 2.49 16.23
N ALA A 59 -3.28 3.40 15.73
CA ALA A 59 -4.29 4.10 16.52
C ALA A 59 -5.25 3.10 17.19
N TYR A 60 -5.72 2.09 16.46
CA TYR A 60 -6.60 1.05 17.02
C TYR A 60 -5.92 0.22 18.11
N THR A 61 -4.63 -0.07 17.95
CA THR A 61 -3.87 -0.89 18.91
C THR A 61 -3.65 -0.13 20.22
N VAL A 62 -3.28 1.15 20.13
CA VAL A 62 -3.11 2.03 21.32
C VAL A 62 -4.43 2.20 22.06
N PHE A 63 -5.53 2.45 21.34
CA PHE A 63 -6.85 2.60 21.95
C PHE A 63 -7.31 1.32 22.66
N ARG A 64 -7.05 0.15 22.05
CA ARG A 64 -7.32 -1.16 22.67
C ARG A 64 -6.53 -1.37 23.95
N GLN A 65 -5.26 -0.97 23.98
CA GLN A 65 -4.40 -1.06 25.15
C GLN A 65 -4.87 -0.14 26.29
N CYS A 66 -5.24 1.12 25.99
CA CYS A 66 -5.83 2.02 26.99
C CYS A 66 -7.10 1.43 27.62
N LYS A 67 -8.00 0.89 26.80
CA LYS A 67 -9.25 0.26 27.28
C LYS A 67 -9.00 -0.99 28.13
N LEU A 68 -8.01 -1.81 27.79
CA LEU A 68 -7.60 -2.97 28.59
C LEU A 68 -7.01 -2.54 29.95
N HIS A 69 -6.16 -1.52 29.96
CA HIS A 69 -5.56 -0.99 31.17
C HIS A 69 -6.62 -0.37 32.11
N GLU A 70 -7.61 0.33 31.56
CA GLU A 70 -8.75 0.85 32.32
C GLU A 70 -9.61 -0.28 32.92
N LYS A 71 -9.93 -1.32 32.15
CA LYS A 71 -10.64 -2.50 32.66
C LYS A 71 -9.89 -3.21 33.79
N MET A 72 -8.56 -3.35 33.68
CA MET A 72 -7.75 -3.96 34.74
C MET A 72 -7.73 -3.09 36.01
N LYS A 73 -7.77 -1.76 35.90
CA LYS A 73 -7.90 -0.86 37.05
C LYS A 73 -9.25 -0.98 37.74
N MET A 74 -10.33 -1.07 36.98
CA MET A 74 -11.69 -1.24 37.52
C MET A 74 -11.87 -2.60 38.21
N SER A 75 -11.27 -3.67 37.66
CA SER A 75 -11.35 -5.01 38.23
C SER A 75 -10.54 -5.22 39.51
N LYS A 76 -9.54 -4.37 39.80
CA LYS A 76 -8.77 -4.39 41.06
C LYS A 76 -9.40 -3.54 42.16
N LYS A 77 -10.45 -2.77 41.85
CA LYS A 77 -11.10 -1.83 42.77
C LYS A 77 -12.40 -2.38 43.37
N VAL A 78 -12.79 -3.59 42.95
CA VAL A 78 -13.88 -4.42 43.51
C VAL A 78 -13.21 -5.54 44.30
#